data_AF-A0A1E7YUM9-F1
#
_entry.id   AF-A0A1E7YUM9-F1
#
_cell.length_a   1.000
_cell.length_b   1.000
_cell.length_c   1.000
_cell.angle_alpha   90.00
_cell.angle_beta   90.00
_cell.angle_gamma   90.00
#
_symmetry.space_group_name_H-M   'P 1'
#
loop_
_entity.id
_entity.type
_entity.pdbx_description
1 polymer ?
#
loop_
_entity_poly.entity_id
_entity_poly.type
_entity_poly.pdbx_seq_one_letter_code
_entity_poly.pdbx_strand_id
1 'polypeptide(L)'
;MDVKNNELVSSLILNELIQYRRRFTNSTKPISEEESQVTQVQLPRIRAFIEEGRRIELILPAFPVKSPNPYKVLGIKPDMAERLSLTFLNSLCQRIQLYYPPGAHIRICSDGHVFGDLIGTSDEAINIYQDEIESLLHELGAVHLSVFNLKDVDNMAPLTADYDYLRHRLVEDYAESEEDIKAQLMQSEEGLQLYRSITRFLYEDSLRPDYTGSNAALQKDAKKRACGVIQRSWAWGNLLAEQFPDAIRLSIHPQPSDSLKLGIHMMPTKDDWLTPWHGVAANVNGQFVLMKNADAQQLEGEIVEIRGTPSHYLVKYPDMA
;
A
#
# COMPACT_ATOMS: atom_id res chain seq x y z
N MET A 1 11.68 23.85 -21.96
CA MET A 1 11.83 22.62 -22.76
C MET A 1 10.86 22.67 -23.92
N ASP A 2 11.19 22.07 -25.06
CA ASP A 2 10.29 21.99 -26.23
C ASP A 2 9.01 21.21 -25.88
N VAL A 3 7.84 21.65 -26.34
CA VAL A 3 6.53 21.01 -26.06
C VAL A 3 6.55 19.54 -26.47
N LYS A 4 7.16 19.21 -27.61
CA LYS A 4 7.32 17.82 -28.07
C LYS A 4 8.16 16.97 -27.12
N ASN A 5 9.14 17.57 -26.46
CA ASN A 5 9.97 16.88 -25.47
C ASN A 5 9.19 16.59 -24.18
N ASN A 6 8.35 17.53 -23.74
CA ASN A 6 7.52 17.35 -22.53
C ASN A 6 6.51 16.21 -22.71
N GLU A 7 5.89 16.09 -23.88
CA GLU A 7 4.97 14.99 -24.17
C GLU A 7 5.66 13.62 -24.18
N LEU A 8 6.84 13.55 -24.79
CA LEU A 8 7.64 12.33 -24.80
C LEU A 8 8.05 11.92 -23.38
N VAL A 9 8.60 12.83 -22.58
CA VAL A 9 9.01 12.56 -21.20
C VAL A 9 7.81 12.12 -20.35
N SER A 10 6.68 12.83 -20.46
CA SER A 10 5.45 12.47 -19.72
C SER A 10 5.01 11.04 -20.03
N SER A 11 5.07 10.65 -21.31
CA SER A 11 4.67 9.32 -21.78
C SER A 11 5.64 8.24 -21.29
N LEU A 12 6.94 8.50 -21.29
CA LEU A 12 7.95 7.58 -20.74
C LEU A 12 7.72 7.32 -19.25
N ILE A 13 7.46 8.36 -18.46
CA ILE A 13 7.17 8.23 -17.03
C ILE A 13 5.88 7.43 -16.79
N LEU A 14 4.82 7.73 -17.53
CA LEU A 14 3.57 6.99 -17.40
C LEU A 14 3.76 5.50 -17.76
N ASN A 15 4.54 5.21 -18.81
CA ASN A 15 4.84 3.84 -19.22
C ASN A 15 5.65 3.08 -18.16
N GLU A 16 6.57 3.73 -17.44
CA GLU A 16 7.23 3.11 -16.27
C GLU A 16 6.24 2.74 -15.18
N LEU A 17 5.23 3.58 -14.90
CA LEU A 17 4.23 3.30 -13.86
C LEU A 17 3.24 2.20 -14.27
N ILE A 18 2.75 2.22 -15.50
CA ILE A 18 1.75 1.27 -16.01
C ILE A 18 2.27 -0.17 -16.01
N GLN A 19 3.57 -0.38 -16.25
CA GLN A 19 4.21 -1.70 -16.22
C GLN A 19 4.02 -2.43 -14.88
N TYR A 20 3.85 -1.68 -13.79
CA TYR A 20 3.66 -2.23 -12.45
C TYR A 20 2.22 -2.06 -11.95
N ARG A 21 1.25 -1.78 -12.82
CA ARG A 21 -0.12 -1.50 -12.40
C ARG A 21 -0.80 -2.74 -11.79
N ARG A 22 -1.37 -2.59 -10.60
CA ARG A 22 -2.28 -3.59 -9.99
C ARG A 22 -3.62 -3.59 -10.74
N ARG A 23 -4.14 -4.77 -11.06
CA ARG A 23 -5.40 -4.92 -11.82
C ARG A 23 -6.42 -5.75 -11.05
N PHE A 24 -7.71 -5.53 -11.34
CA PHE A 24 -8.74 -6.41 -10.84
C PHE A 24 -8.67 -7.74 -11.60
N THR A 25 -8.57 -8.85 -10.88
CA THR A 25 -8.50 -10.21 -11.46
C THR A 25 -9.71 -10.57 -12.33
N ASN A 26 -10.85 -9.89 -12.12
CA ASN A 26 -12.12 -10.19 -12.77
C ASN A 26 -12.53 -9.11 -13.80
N SER A 27 -11.63 -8.20 -14.18
CA SER A 27 -11.94 -7.19 -15.20
C SER A 27 -12.23 -7.87 -16.55
N THR A 28 -13.32 -7.50 -17.20
CA THR A 28 -13.70 -7.98 -18.53
C THR A 28 -13.20 -7.06 -19.65
N LYS A 29 -12.63 -5.89 -19.31
CA LYS A 29 -12.12 -4.93 -20.28
C LYS A 29 -10.78 -5.38 -20.87
N PRO A 30 -10.53 -5.17 -22.17
CA PRO A 30 -9.21 -5.36 -22.76
C PRO A 30 -8.14 -4.50 -22.07
N ILE A 31 -6.94 -5.05 -21.90
CA ILE A 31 -5.80 -4.36 -21.28
C ILE A 31 -5.52 -2.99 -21.92
N SER A 32 -5.61 -2.90 -23.25
CA SER A 32 -5.38 -1.68 -24.01
C SER A 32 -6.45 -0.60 -23.76
N GLU A 33 -7.70 -1.00 -23.50
CA GLU A 33 -8.77 -0.06 -23.16
C GLU A 33 -8.53 0.53 -21.77
N GLU A 34 -8.17 -0.31 -20.79
CA GLU A 34 -7.85 0.16 -19.45
C GLU A 34 -6.63 1.10 -19.45
N GLU A 35 -5.58 0.78 -20.22
CA GLU A 35 -4.38 1.62 -20.34
C GLU A 35 -4.67 2.95 -21.02
N SER A 36 -5.57 2.98 -22.00
CA SER A 36 -6.04 4.22 -22.63
C SER A 36 -6.74 5.12 -21.62
N GLN A 37 -7.65 4.56 -20.79
CA GLN A 37 -8.34 5.29 -19.73
C GLN A 37 -7.36 5.81 -18.66
N VAL A 38 -6.41 4.97 -18.21
CA VAL A 38 -5.37 5.39 -17.27
C VAL A 38 -4.53 6.52 -17.86
N THR A 39 -4.20 6.45 -19.16
CA THR A 39 -3.44 7.50 -19.85
C THR A 39 -4.19 8.83 -19.86
N GLN A 40 -5.49 8.81 -20.13
CA GLN A 40 -6.32 10.02 -20.13
C GLN A 40 -6.34 10.71 -18.76
N VAL A 41 -6.31 9.94 -17.66
CA VAL A 41 -6.34 10.50 -16.30
C VAL A 41 -4.94 10.94 -15.84
N GLN A 42 -3.92 10.11 -16.03
CA GLN A 42 -2.64 10.27 -15.37
C GLN A 42 -1.65 11.12 -16.18
N LEU A 43 -1.69 11.07 -17.52
CA LEU A 43 -0.74 11.79 -18.37
C LEU A 43 -0.80 13.31 -18.17
N PRO A 44 -1.98 13.97 -18.09
CA PRO A 44 -2.05 15.41 -17.84
C PRO A 44 -1.46 15.81 -16.49
N ARG A 45 -1.64 14.98 -15.45
CA ARG A 45 -1.10 15.24 -14.11
C ARG A 45 0.42 15.16 -14.07
N ILE A 46 0.99 14.14 -14.73
CA ILE A 46 2.45 13.99 -14.86
C ILE A 46 3.03 15.17 -15.67
N ARG A 47 2.35 15.54 -16.76
CA ARG A 47 2.76 16.63 -17.65
C ARG A 47 2.83 17.97 -16.93
N ALA A 48 1.91 18.26 -16.01
CA ALA A 48 1.90 19.50 -15.24
C ALA A 48 3.23 19.73 -14.48
N PHE A 49 3.77 18.70 -13.83
CA PHE A 49 5.09 18.79 -13.17
C PHE A 49 6.22 19.06 -14.16
N ILE A 50 6.19 18.41 -15.32
CA ILE A 50 7.24 18.51 -16.36
C ILE A 50 7.24 19.89 -17.01
N GLU A 51 6.06 20.44 -17.29
CA GLU A 51 5.92 21.79 -17.86
C GLU A 51 6.45 22.87 -16.90
N GLU A 52 6.27 22.67 -15.60
CA GLU A 52 6.83 23.54 -14.55
C GLU A 52 8.30 23.24 -14.21
N GLY A 53 8.88 22.17 -14.76
CA GLY A 53 10.23 21.73 -14.42
C GLY A 53 10.40 21.31 -12.95
N ARG A 54 9.31 20.92 -12.28
CA ARG A 54 9.27 20.53 -10.87
C ARG A 54 9.46 19.03 -10.71
N ARG A 55 10.04 18.61 -9.58
CA ARG A 55 10.08 17.20 -9.20
C ARG A 55 8.65 16.65 -9.14
N ILE A 56 8.45 15.44 -9.67
CA ILE A 56 7.15 14.78 -9.64
C ILE A 56 6.93 14.27 -8.22
N GLU A 57 5.83 14.70 -7.61
CA GLU A 57 5.45 14.27 -6.26
C GLU A 57 4.41 13.15 -6.37
N LEU A 58 4.67 12.03 -5.72
CA LEU A 58 3.76 10.90 -5.62
C LEU A 58 3.45 10.63 -4.16
N ILE A 59 2.19 10.27 -3.87
CA ILE A 59 1.77 9.84 -2.53
C ILE A 59 1.30 8.40 -2.56
N LEU A 60 1.72 7.62 -1.57
CA LEU A 60 1.40 6.20 -1.46
C LEU A 60 0.98 5.85 -0.01
N PRO A 61 -0.34 5.84 0.26
CA PRO A 61 -0.88 5.20 1.45
C PRO A 61 -0.56 3.72 1.51
N ALA A 62 0.35 3.36 2.42
CA ALA A 62 0.99 2.05 2.51
C ALA A 62 1.83 1.93 3.78
N PHE A 63 2.28 0.71 4.08
CA PHE A 63 3.14 0.38 5.22
C PHE A 63 2.56 0.83 6.58
N PRO A 64 1.34 0.37 6.95
CA PRO A 64 0.72 0.71 8.22
C PRO A 64 1.42 0.03 9.40
N VAL A 65 1.45 -1.31 9.36
CA VAL A 65 1.98 -2.22 10.38
C VAL A 65 1.89 -3.65 9.82
N LYS A 66 2.72 -4.60 10.30
CA LYS A 66 2.55 -6.03 10.01
C LYS A 66 1.19 -6.53 10.51
N SER A 67 0.60 -7.48 9.78
CA SER A 67 -0.61 -8.18 10.21
C SER A 67 -0.46 -8.71 11.65
N PRO A 68 -1.47 -8.55 12.51
CA PRO A 68 -1.45 -9.10 13.87
C PRO A 68 -1.58 -10.63 13.90
N ASN A 69 -1.79 -11.27 12.74
CA ASN A 69 -1.88 -12.72 12.63
C ASN A 69 -0.51 -13.34 12.36
N PRO A 70 0.07 -14.09 13.32
CA PRO A 70 1.37 -14.75 13.12
C PRO A 70 1.34 -15.83 12.04
N TYR A 71 0.16 -16.29 11.58
CA TYR A 71 0.07 -17.17 10.42
C TYR A 71 0.27 -16.44 9.09
N LYS A 72 0.24 -15.11 9.05
CA LYS A 72 0.39 -14.33 7.81
C LYS A 72 1.79 -13.77 7.58
N VAL A 73 2.56 -13.56 8.64
CA VAL A 73 3.83 -12.82 8.64
C VAL A 73 4.88 -13.50 9.53
N LEU A 74 6.16 -13.16 9.36
CA LEU A 74 7.27 -13.74 10.13
C LEU A 74 7.50 -13.09 11.51
N GLY A 75 6.94 -11.89 11.72
CA GLY A 75 7.09 -11.13 12.95
C GLY A 75 6.38 -9.79 12.86
N ILE A 76 6.55 -8.95 13.89
CA ILE A 76 5.92 -7.62 13.96
C ILE A 76 6.72 -6.51 13.26
N LYS A 77 8.01 -6.75 12.98
CA LYS A 77 8.91 -5.79 12.34
C LYS A 77 8.89 -5.95 10.81
N PRO A 78 9.21 -4.89 10.05
CA PRO A 78 9.52 -5.00 8.62
C PRO A 78 10.59 -6.07 8.36
N ASP A 79 10.37 -6.89 7.33
CA ASP A 79 11.27 -7.97 6.93
C ASP A 79 11.76 -7.78 5.49
N MET A 80 12.20 -8.85 4.82
CA MET A 80 12.68 -8.76 3.45
C MET A 80 11.60 -8.27 2.47
N ALA A 81 10.31 -8.50 2.76
CA ALA A 81 9.22 -8.06 1.91
C ALA A 81 9.16 -6.52 1.85
N GLU A 82 9.22 -5.85 3.00
CA GLU A 82 9.30 -4.39 3.05
C GLU A 82 10.59 -3.87 2.43
N ARG A 83 11.74 -4.51 2.72
CA ARG A 83 13.05 -4.11 2.17
C ARG A 83 13.04 -4.07 0.65
N LEU A 84 12.59 -5.14 0.01
CA LEU A 84 12.54 -5.25 -1.45
C LEU A 84 11.53 -4.25 -2.05
N SER A 85 10.39 -4.07 -1.38
CA SER A 85 9.37 -3.10 -1.81
C SER A 85 9.87 -1.67 -1.78
N LEU A 86 10.54 -1.25 -0.70
CA LEU A 86 11.12 0.09 -0.59
C LEU A 86 12.28 0.29 -1.58
N THR A 87 13.12 -0.73 -1.76
CA THR A 87 14.19 -0.71 -2.77
C THR A 87 13.62 -0.50 -4.17
N PHE A 88 12.53 -1.21 -4.51
CA PHE A 88 11.84 -1.05 -5.79
C PHE A 88 11.30 0.37 -5.97
N LEU A 89 10.57 0.91 -4.98
CA LEU A 89 9.98 2.25 -5.07
C LEU A 89 11.05 3.35 -5.23
N ASN A 90 12.17 3.23 -4.51
CA ASN A 90 13.29 4.16 -4.66
C ASN A 90 13.94 4.03 -6.05
N SER A 91 14.14 2.79 -6.52
CA SER A 91 14.71 2.52 -7.85
C SER A 91 13.80 3.02 -8.99
N LEU A 92 12.47 2.98 -8.81
CA LEU A 92 11.51 3.57 -9.74
C LEU A 92 11.74 5.08 -9.90
N CYS A 93 11.93 5.80 -8.79
CA CYS A 93 12.24 7.23 -8.82
C CYS A 93 13.59 7.51 -9.50
N GLN A 94 14.60 6.68 -9.24
CA GLN A 94 15.91 6.78 -9.90
C GLN A 94 15.83 6.58 -11.41
N ARG A 95 15.03 5.60 -11.88
CA ARG A 95 14.80 5.37 -13.31
C ARG A 95 14.17 6.59 -13.97
N ILE A 96 13.15 7.18 -13.35
CA ILE A 96 12.52 8.42 -13.84
C ILE A 96 13.56 9.55 -13.96
N GLN A 97 14.47 9.67 -12.98
CA GLN A 97 15.48 10.73 -12.97
C GLN A 97 16.48 10.64 -14.14
N LEU A 98 16.69 9.45 -14.73
CA LEU A 98 17.61 9.26 -15.86
C LEU A 98 17.21 10.08 -17.10
N TYR A 99 15.91 10.34 -17.29
CA TYR A 99 15.40 11.07 -18.45
C TYR A 99 14.51 12.28 -18.09
N TYR A 100 14.29 12.51 -16.79
CA TYR A 100 13.70 13.74 -16.25
C TYR A 100 14.55 14.25 -15.06
N PRO A 101 15.49 15.20 -15.25
CA PRO A 101 16.47 15.56 -14.23
C PRO A 101 15.92 15.96 -12.83
N PRO A 102 14.78 16.68 -12.72
CA PRO A 102 14.16 16.94 -11.40
C PRO A 102 13.72 15.66 -10.67
N GLY A 103 13.50 14.57 -11.40
CA GLY A 103 13.18 13.26 -10.88
C GLY A 103 11.78 13.15 -10.30
N ALA A 104 11.61 12.15 -9.43
CA ALA A 104 10.39 11.88 -8.70
C ALA A 104 10.68 11.64 -7.21
N HIS A 105 9.66 11.84 -6.37
CA HIS A 105 9.70 11.56 -4.94
C HIS A 105 8.40 10.86 -4.53
N ILE A 106 8.51 9.76 -3.79
CA ILE A 106 7.35 9.05 -3.25
C ILE A 106 7.28 9.30 -1.74
N ARG A 107 6.20 9.94 -1.31
CA ARG A 107 5.83 10.07 0.09
C ARG A 107 4.94 8.90 0.48
N ILE A 108 5.46 8.02 1.34
CA ILE A 108 4.73 6.92 1.96
C ILE A 108 3.84 7.50 3.05
N CYS A 109 2.54 7.52 2.82
CA CYS A 109 1.57 8.08 3.74
C CYS A 109 1.05 6.98 4.68
N SER A 110 1.84 6.63 5.71
CA SER A 110 1.52 5.50 6.60
C SER A 110 0.15 5.70 7.25
N ASP A 111 -0.68 4.67 7.13
CA ASP A 111 -2.05 4.63 7.62
C ASP A 111 -2.21 3.72 8.85
N GLY A 112 -1.11 3.37 9.53
CA GLY A 112 -1.14 2.55 10.75
C GLY A 112 -1.97 3.19 11.86
N HIS A 113 -1.62 4.43 12.26
CA HIS A 113 -2.34 5.17 13.31
C HIS A 113 -3.76 5.58 12.91
N VAL A 114 -4.08 5.54 11.61
CA VAL A 114 -5.45 5.74 11.12
C VAL A 114 -6.35 4.57 11.52
N PHE A 115 -5.82 3.34 11.56
CA PHE A 115 -6.61 2.12 11.70
C PHE A 115 -6.43 1.32 12.97
N GLY A 116 -5.40 1.57 13.79
CA GLY A 116 -4.94 0.68 14.88
C GLY A 116 -6.01 -0.12 15.62
N ASP A 117 -6.98 0.57 16.24
CA ASP A 117 -8.11 0.00 16.97
C ASP A 117 -9.05 -0.87 16.10
N LEU A 118 -9.27 -0.48 14.83
CA LEU A 118 -10.11 -1.22 13.89
C LEU A 118 -9.42 -2.45 13.31
N ILE A 119 -8.08 -2.51 13.28
CA ILE A 119 -7.31 -3.67 12.81
C ILE A 119 -6.72 -4.50 13.94
N GLY A 120 -7.04 -4.19 15.19
CA GLY A 120 -6.63 -4.97 16.36
C GLY A 120 -5.14 -4.89 16.66
N THR A 121 -4.52 -3.74 16.40
CA THR A 121 -3.09 -3.49 16.63
C THR A 121 -2.91 -2.27 17.53
N SER A 122 -1.98 -2.34 18.50
CA SER A 122 -1.71 -1.21 19.39
C SER A 122 -0.92 -0.10 18.69
N ASP A 123 -1.10 1.13 19.14
CA ASP A 123 -0.29 2.27 18.67
C ASP A 123 1.21 2.06 18.95
N GLU A 124 1.59 1.33 20.01
CA GLU A 124 2.98 0.94 20.26
C GLU A 124 3.56 0.04 19.15
N ALA A 125 2.80 -0.95 18.69
CA ALA A 125 3.24 -1.81 17.59
C ALA A 125 3.36 -1.03 16.27
N ILE A 126 2.46 -0.06 16.04
CA ILE A 126 2.54 0.84 14.89
C ILE A 126 3.79 1.73 14.98
N ASN A 127 4.06 2.34 16.14
CA ASN A 127 5.27 3.15 16.35
C ASN A 127 6.54 2.33 16.06
N ILE A 128 6.65 1.12 16.63
CA ILE A 128 7.79 0.22 16.39
C ILE A 128 7.95 -0.06 14.89
N TYR A 129 6.85 -0.38 14.20
CA TYR A 129 6.91 -0.65 12.77
C TYR A 129 7.34 0.59 11.97
N GLN A 130 6.83 1.77 12.31
CA GLN A 130 7.19 3.04 11.65
C GLN A 130 8.67 3.40 11.86
N ASP A 131 9.18 3.30 13.09
CA ASP A 131 10.59 3.55 13.41
C ASP A 131 11.52 2.60 12.64
N GLU A 132 11.12 1.34 12.47
CA GLU A 132 11.86 0.34 11.68
C GLU A 132 11.78 0.61 10.17
N ILE A 133 10.66 1.11 9.65
CA ILE A 133 10.56 1.56 8.25
C ILE A 133 11.49 2.74 7.98
N GLU A 134 11.53 3.74 8.86
CA GLU A 134 12.44 4.88 8.73
C GLU A 134 13.91 4.44 8.81
N SER A 135 14.23 3.55 9.75
CA SER A 135 15.56 2.94 9.86
C SER A 135 15.96 2.18 8.59
N LEU A 136 15.01 1.45 7.99
CA LEU A 136 15.23 0.70 6.76
C LEU A 136 15.44 1.62 5.54
N LEU A 137 14.71 2.73 5.43
CA LEU A 137 14.95 3.76 4.42
C LEU A 137 16.38 4.31 4.53
N HIS A 138 16.85 4.55 5.76
CA HIS A 138 18.20 5.04 6.03
C HIS A 138 19.29 4.01 5.69
N GLU A 139 19.09 2.73 6.05
CA GLU A 139 20.02 1.64 5.71
C GLU A 139 20.11 1.41 4.20
N LEU A 140 18.98 1.55 3.48
CA LEU A 140 18.93 1.40 2.03
C LEU A 140 19.50 2.60 1.26
N GLY A 141 19.74 3.74 1.91
CA GLY A 141 20.09 4.98 1.22
C GLY A 141 18.96 5.45 0.29
N ALA A 142 17.71 5.23 0.68
CA ALA A 142 16.53 5.50 -0.14
C ALA A 142 16.18 7.01 -0.17
N VAL A 143 16.97 7.79 -0.90
CA VAL A 143 16.89 9.27 -0.92
C VAL A 143 15.66 9.84 -1.65
N HIS A 144 14.90 9.03 -2.39
CA HIS A 144 13.69 9.45 -3.10
C HIS A 144 12.40 9.11 -2.37
N LEU A 145 12.50 8.59 -1.15
CA LEU A 145 11.38 8.17 -0.32
C LEU A 145 11.34 9.00 0.96
N SER A 146 10.14 9.28 1.45
CA SER A 146 9.91 9.84 2.79
C SER A 146 8.64 9.25 3.39
N VAL A 147 8.50 9.30 4.71
CA VAL A 147 7.26 8.91 5.40
C VAL A 147 6.47 10.16 5.77
N PHE A 148 5.14 10.03 5.78
CA PHE A 148 4.20 11.01 6.31
C PHE A 148 3.11 10.27 7.09
N ASN A 149 2.96 10.62 8.36
CA ASN A 149 2.09 9.97 9.32
C ASN A 149 0.96 10.91 9.73
N LEU A 150 -0.06 10.37 10.40
CA LEU A 150 -1.16 11.17 10.94
C LEU A 150 -0.68 12.26 11.92
N LYS A 151 0.37 11.98 12.71
CA LYS A 151 0.98 12.93 13.64
C LYS A 151 1.74 14.09 12.96
N ASP A 152 2.04 13.97 11.67
CA ASP A 152 2.82 14.95 10.91
C ASP A 152 1.95 16.04 10.28
N VAL A 153 0.62 15.96 10.46
CA VAL A 153 -0.32 16.98 9.99
C VAL A 153 -0.21 18.21 10.89
N ASP A 154 0.13 19.38 10.35
CA ASP A 154 0.42 20.60 11.12
C ASP A 154 -0.68 20.98 12.14
N ASN A 155 -1.96 20.86 11.76
CA ASN A 155 -3.10 21.16 12.62
C ASN A 155 -3.35 20.10 13.72
N MET A 156 -2.62 18.99 13.67
CA MET A 156 -2.69 17.87 14.60
C MET A 156 -1.40 17.68 15.42
N ALA A 157 -0.32 18.38 15.02
CA ALA A 157 1.01 18.34 15.65
C ALA A 157 1.07 18.73 17.15
N PRO A 158 0.15 19.53 17.75
CA PRO A 158 0.22 19.81 19.18
C PRO A 158 -0.07 18.60 20.09
N LEU A 159 -0.58 17.48 19.55
CA LEU A 159 -1.10 16.32 20.30
C LEU A 159 -0.52 14.98 19.80
N THR A 160 0.76 14.96 19.40
CA THR A 160 1.42 13.83 18.71
C THR A 160 1.38 12.47 19.41
N ALA A 161 1.04 12.41 20.70
CA ALA A 161 0.99 11.16 21.48
C ALA A 161 -0.44 10.63 21.75
N ASP A 162 -1.50 11.39 21.47
CA ASP A 162 -2.89 10.94 21.66
C ASP A 162 -3.51 10.50 20.33
N TYR A 163 -3.23 9.26 19.96
CA TYR A 163 -3.70 8.72 18.67
C TYR A 163 -5.21 8.54 18.59
N ASP A 164 -5.91 8.38 19.72
CA ASP A 164 -7.38 8.34 19.73
C ASP A 164 -7.96 9.70 19.36
N TYR A 165 -7.41 10.78 19.93
CA TYR A 165 -7.77 12.13 19.54
C TYR A 165 -7.46 12.40 18.06
N LEU A 166 -6.28 11.99 17.57
CA LEU A 166 -5.90 12.16 16.16
C LEU A 166 -6.86 11.44 15.21
N ARG A 167 -7.24 10.19 15.53
CA ARG A 167 -8.26 9.44 14.78
C ARG A 167 -9.61 10.13 14.82
N HIS A 168 -10.01 10.66 15.97
CA HIS A 168 -11.27 11.39 16.11
C HIS A 168 -11.30 12.64 15.22
N ARG A 169 -10.23 13.45 15.24
CA ARG A 169 -10.11 14.63 14.37
C ARG A 169 -10.14 14.28 12.89
N LEU A 170 -9.42 13.24 12.48
CA LEU A 170 -9.47 12.75 11.11
C LEU A 170 -10.91 12.43 10.66
N VAL A 171 -11.67 11.75 11.52
CA VAL A 171 -13.07 11.40 11.21
C VAL A 171 -13.96 12.64 11.22
N GLU A 172 -13.82 13.52 12.21
CA GLU A 172 -14.60 14.76 12.33
C GLU A 172 -14.44 15.67 11.11
N ASP A 173 -13.20 15.85 10.64
CA ASP A 173 -12.88 16.84 9.62
C ASP A 173 -12.98 16.29 8.18
N TYR A 174 -12.79 14.97 7.99
CA TYR A 174 -12.60 14.38 6.65
C TYR A 174 -13.51 13.20 6.31
N ALA A 175 -14.33 12.69 7.23
CA ALA A 175 -15.18 11.54 6.98
C ALA A 175 -16.68 11.89 6.86
N GLU A 176 -17.37 11.14 6.02
CA GLU A 176 -18.83 11.01 6.09
C GLU A 176 -19.22 10.00 7.19
N SER A 177 -20.49 9.97 7.59
CA SER A 177 -20.98 9.02 8.59
C SER A 177 -20.82 7.56 8.14
N GLU A 178 -20.70 6.61 9.08
CA GLU A 178 -20.64 5.19 8.71
C GLU A 178 -21.91 4.73 7.98
N GLU A 179 -23.07 5.32 8.30
CA GLU A 179 -24.32 5.07 7.59
C GLU A 179 -24.24 5.49 6.12
N ASP A 180 -23.72 6.69 5.84
CA ASP A 180 -23.60 7.22 4.49
C ASP A 180 -22.57 6.43 3.67
N ILE A 181 -21.40 6.13 4.27
CA ILE A 181 -20.37 5.28 3.65
C ILE A 181 -20.97 3.93 3.27
N LYS A 182 -21.72 3.31 4.18
CA LYS A 182 -22.38 2.03 3.91
C LYS A 182 -23.43 2.17 2.80
N ALA A 183 -24.21 3.25 2.79
CA ALA A 183 -25.19 3.49 1.73
C ALA A 183 -24.51 3.62 0.36
N GLN A 184 -23.40 4.35 0.26
CA GLN A 184 -22.62 4.51 -0.97
C GLN A 184 -22.01 3.19 -1.45
N LEU A 185 -21.41 2.40 -0.55
CA LEU A 185 -20.82 1.10 -0.91
C LEU A 185 -21.83 0.13 -1.51
N MET A 186 -23.11 0.23 -1.14
CA MET A 186 -24.17 -0.65 -1.63
C MET A 186 -24.74 -0.23 -2.99
N GLN A 187 -24.33 0.93 -3.54
CA GLN A 187 -24.84 1.47 -4.80
C GLN A 187 -24.10 0.99 -6.05
N SER A 188 -22.92 0.36 -5.90
CA SER A 188 -22.08 -0.10 -7.01
C SER A 188 -21.47 -1.48 -6.75
N GLU A 189 -21.18 -2.25 -7.80
CA GLU A 189 -20.50 -3.54 -7.65
C GLU A 189 -19.06 -3.34 -7.15
N GLU A 190 -18.40 -2.27 -7.57
CA GLU A 190 -17.07 -1.88 -7.10
C GLU A 190 -17.08 -1.57 -5.59
N GLY A 191 -18.09 -0.85 -5.11
CA GLY A 191 -18.29 -0.58 -3.68
C GLY A 191 -18.51 -1.87 -2.88
N LEU A 192 -19.34 -2.78 -3.38
CA LEU A 192 -19.56 -4.09 -2.77
C LEU A 192 -18.29 -4.95 -2.76
N GLN A 193 -17.51 -4.91 -3.83
CA GLN A 193 -16.24 -5.63 -3.92
C GLN A 193 -15.22 -5.09 -2.92
N LEU A 194 -15.12 -3.76 -2.76
CA LEU A 194 -14.29 -3.15 -1.73
C LEU A 194 -14.70 -3.60 -0.33
N TYR A 195 -15.99 -3.51 -0.02
CA TYR A 195 -16.53 -3.94 1.29
C TYR A 195 -16.24 -5.42 1.58
N ARG A 196 -16.46 -6.31 0.60
CA ARG A 196 -16.14 -7.74 0.71
C ARG A 196 -14.65 -7.97 0.93
N SER A 197 -13.79 -7.23 0.22
CA SER A 197 -12.34 -7.36 0.31
C SER A 197 -11.84 -6.94 1.69
N ILE A 198 -12.22 -5.76 2.18
CA ILE A 198 -11.88 -5.28 3.53
C ILE A 198 -12.40 -6.23 4.61
N THR A 199 -13.64 -6.73 4.47
CA THR A 199 -14.18 -7.73 5.40
C THR A 199 -13.33 -9.00 5.43
N ARG A 200 -12.90 -9.50 4.27
CA ARG A 200 -12.02 -10.69 4.19
C ARG A 200 -10.68 -10.43 4.85
N PHE A 201 -10.06 -9.26 4.63
CA PHE A 201 -8.80 -8.91 5.28
C PHE A 201 -8.92 -8.91 6.80
N LEU A 202 -9.94 -8.24 7.33
CA LEU A 202 -10.18 -8.17 8.78
C LEU A 202 -10.48 -9.55 9.38
N TYR A 203 -11.20 -10.40 8.65
CA TYR A 203 -11.45 -11.78 9.06
C TYR A 203 -10.15 -12.58 9.13
N GLU A 204 -9.33 -12.56 8.07
CA GLU A 204 -8.06 -13.27 8.02
C GLU A 204 -7.07 -12.79 9.08
N ASP A 205 -7.02 -11.48 9.37
CA ASP A 205 -6.17 -10.93 10.44
C ASP A 205 -6.64 -11.33 11.84
N SER A 206 -7.95 -11.54 12.01
CA SER A 206 -8.51 -11.93 13.30
C SER A 206 -8.47 -13.45 13.53
N LEU A 207 -8.23 -14.25 12.47
CA LEU A 207 -8.16 -15.71 12.53
C LEU A 207 -6.78 -16.18 13.03
N ARG A 208 -6.47 -15.81 14.27
CA ARG A 208 -5.19 -16.07 14.93
C ARG A 208 -5.15 -17.46 15.60
N PRO A 209 -3.95 -18.03 15.87
CA PRO A 209 -3.82 -19.31 16.56
C PRO A 209 -4.51 -19.38 17.92
N ASP A 210 -4.57 -18.25 18.63
CA ASP A 210 -5.14 -18.11 19.97
C ASP A 210 -6.65 -17.82 19.97
N TYR A 211 -7.27 -17.65 18.79
CA TYR A 211 -8.70 -17.40 18.69
C TYR A 211 -9.51 -18.68 18.92
N THR A 212 -10.27 -18.71 20.01
CA THR A 212 -11.12 -19.87 20.40
C THR A 212 -12.61 -19.69 20.06
N GLY A 213 -12.98 -18.58 19.42
CA GLY A 213 -14.36 -18.29 19.06
C GLY A 213 -14.82 -18.97 17.76
N SER A 214 -16.06 -18.72 17.34
CA SER A 214 -16.59 -19.28 16.09
C SER A 214 -16.21 -18.44 14.87
N ASN A 215 -16.07 -19.07 13.70
CA ASN A 215 -15.87 -18.38 12.42
C ASN A 215 -17.04 -17.42 12.12
N ALA A 216 -18.26 -17.77 12.51
CA ALA A 216 -19.43 -16.91 12.34
C ALA A 216 -19.36 -15.62 13.17
N ALA A 217 -18.87 -15.71 14.40
CA ALA A 217 -18.64 -14.53 15.25
C ALA A 217 -17.54 -13.63 14.65
N LEU A 218 -16.44 -14.22 14.20
CA LEU A 218 -15.33 -13.50 13.56
C LEU A 218 -15.78 -12.79 12.28
N GLN A 219 -16.57 -13.48 11.44
CA GLN A 219 -17.13 -12.92 10.22
C GLN A 219 -18.10 -11.76 10.50
N LYS A 220 -18.89 -11.85 11.58
CA LYS A 220 -19.79 -10.79 12.01
C LYS A 220 -19.02 -9.57 12.50
N ASP A 221 -17.97 -9.79 13.29
CA ASP A 221 -17.09 -8.73 13.79
C ASP A 221 -16.34 -8.02 12.65
N ALA A 222 -15.73 -8.78 11.74
CA ALA A 222 -15.06 -8.24 10.56
C ALA A 222 -16.00 -7.38 9.70
N LYS A 223 -17.26 -7.80 9.51
CA LYS A 223 -18.27 -6.99 8.80
C LYS A 223 -18.59 -5.70 9.54
N LYS A 224 -18.66 -5.73 10.87
CA LYS A 224 -18.92 -4.54 11.68
C LYS A 224 -17.78 -3.51 11.56
N ARG A 225 -16.54 -3.97 11.62
CA ARG A 225 -15.35 -3.10 11.53
C ARG A 225 -15.06 -2.61 10.10
N ALA A 226 -15.48 -3.34 9.08
CA ALA A 226 -15.20 -3.00 7.68
C ALA A 226 -15.69 -1.60 7.28
N CYS A 227 -16.86 -1.17 7.77
CA CYS A 227 -17.36 0.18 7.51
C CYS A 227 -16.42 1.26 8.06
N GLY A 228 -16.03 1.16 9.34
CA GLY A 228 -15.08 2.08 9.95
C GLY A 228 -13.72 2.10 9.25
N VAL A 229 -13.21 0.95 8.80
CA VAL A 229 -11.93 0.89 8.05
C VAL A 229 -12.04 1.64 6.73
N ILE A 230 -13.14 1.44 5.99
CA ILE A 230 -13.36 2.15 4.72
C ILE A 230 -13.55 3.65 4.96
N GLN A 231 -14.36 4.02 5.95
CA GLN A 231 -14.58 5.42 6.35
C GLN A 231 -13.25 6.11 6.61
N ARG A 232 -12.40 5.54 7.48
CA ARG A 232 -11.10 6.14 7.81
C ARG A 232 -10.13 6.11 6.63
N SER A 233 -10.21 5.10 5.76
CA SER A 233 -9.39 5.05 4.54
C SER A 233 -9.75 6.18 3.58
N TRP A 234 -11.04 6.49 3.45
CA TRP A 234 -11.51 7.61 2.63
C TRP A 234 -11.19 8.95 3.28
N ALA A 235 -11.37 9.08 4.60
CA ALA A 235 -10.98 10.27 5.36
C ALA A 235 -9.48 10.57 5.22
N TRP A 236 -8.62 9.55 5.37
CA TRP A 236 -7.19 9.70 5.12
C TRP A 236 -6.92 10.10 3.67
N GLY A 237 -7.64 9.52 2.70
CA GLY A 237 -7.56 9.93 1.30
C GLY A 237 -7.93 11.40 1.06
N ASN A 238 -8.98 11.89 1.72
CA ASN A 238 -9.44 13.27 1.63
C ASN A 238 -8.42 14.24 2.24
N LEU A 239 -7.90 13.93 3.43
CA LEU A 239 -6.84 14.70 4.07
C LEU A 239 -5.61 14.79 3.17
N LEU A 240 -5.16 13.67 2.60
CA LEU A 240 -4.01 13.66 1.70
C LEU A 240 -4.24 14.44 0.41
N ALA A 241 -5.48 14.49 -0.09
CA ALA A 241 -5.82 15.31 -1.25
C ALA A 241 -5.74 16.82 -0.93
N GLU A 242 -6.02 17.23 0.31
CA GLU A 242 -5.82 18.60 0.78
C GLU A 242 -4.32 18.91 0.99
N GLN A 243 -3.58 18.00 1.62
CA GLN A 243 -2.16 18.19 1.91
C GLN A 243 -1.28 18.15 0.65
N PHE A 244 -1.65 17.33 -0.33
CA PHE A 244 -0.85 17.06 -1.54
C PHE A 244 -1.72 17.09 -2.81
N PRO A 245 -2.32 18.24 -3.18
CA PRO A 245 -3.35 18.32 -4.23
C PRO A 245 -2.84 17.92 -5.63
N ASP A 246 -1.60 18.28 -5.93
CA ASP A 246 -1.00 18.03 -7.25
C ASP A 246 -0.42 16.61 -7.37
N ALA A 247 -0.19 15.92 -6.24
CA ALA A 247 0.55 14.66 -6.23
C ALA A 247 -0.14 13.55 -7.04
N ILE A 248 0.65 12.70 -7.68
CA ILE A 248 0.14 11.48 -8.30
C ILE A 248 -0.22 10.48 -7.20
N ARG A 249 -1.49 10.07 -7.12
CA ARG A 249 -1.97 9.19 -6.04
C ARG A 249 -1.72 7.73 -6.39
N LEU A 250 -0.62 7.16 -5.91
CA LEU A 250 -0.36 5.71 -6.00
C LEU A 250 -1.16 4.95 -4.96
N SER A 251 -1.52 3.68 -5.22
CA SER A 251 -2.32 2.81 -4.34
C SER A 251 -1.73 1.40 -4.24
N ILE A 252 -1.92 0.74 -3.10
CA ILE A 252 -1.57 -0.68 -2.93
C ILE A 252 -2.70 -1.64 -3.27
N HIS A 253 -3.88 -1.12 -3.61
CA HIS A 253 -5.01 -1.88 -4.14
C HIS A 253 -5.16 -1.65 -5.65
N PRO A 254 -5.73 -2.60 -6.40
CA PRO A 254 -6.28 -2.36 -7.73
C PRO A 254 -7.25 -1.18 -7.71
N GLN A 255 -7.27 -0.41 -8.81
CA GLN A 255 -8.13 0.76 -8.96
C GLN A 255 -8.82 0.73 -10.33
N PRO A 256 -10.04 1.30 -10.43
CA PRO A 256 -10.66 1.55 -11.73
C PRO A 256 -9.73 2.34 -12.65
N SER A 257 -9.77 2.05 -13.94
CA SER A 257 -8.88 2.65 -14.94
C SER A 257 -9.12 4.15 -15.14
N ASP A 258 -10.28 4.66 -14.76
CA ASP A 258 -10.66 6.08 -14.74
C ASP A 258 -10.44 6.76 -13.37
N SER A 259 -9.87 6.04 -12.39
CA SER A 259 -9.58 6.58 -11.06
C SER A 259 -8.37 7.52 -11.05
N LEU A 260 -8.42 8.54 -10.19
CA LEU A 260 -7.24 9.32 -9.83
C LEU A 260 -6.16 8.46 -9.14
N LYS A 261 -6.56 7.36 -8.50
CA LYS A 261 -5.66 6.45 -7.79
C LYS A 261 -5.08 5.44 -8.79
N LEU A 262 -3.76 5.28 -8.78
CA LEU A 262 -3.05 4.30 -9.60
C LEU A 262 -2.51 3.17 -8.73
N GLY A 263 -3.12 1.99 -8.81
CA GLY A 263 -2.63 0.79 -8.11
C GLY A 263 -1.24 0.38 -8.61
N ILE A 264 -0.26 0.17 -7.73
CA ILE A 264 1.13 -0.17 -8.09
C ILE A 264 1.64 -1.39 -7.31
N HIS A 265 2.25 -2.32 -8.02
CA HIS A 265 3.00 -3.45 -7.48
C HIS A 265 4.36 -2.98 -6.95
N MET A 266 4.84 -3.64 -5.90
CA MET A 266 6.16 -3.33 -5.30
C MET A 266 7.10 -4.54 -5.32
N MET A 267 6.53 -5.73 -5.50
CA MET A 267 7.21 -7.01 -5.64
C MET A 267 6.37 -7.89 -6.57
N PRO A 268 6.99 -8.82 -7.31
CA PRO A 268 6.25 -9.81 -8.07
C PRO A 268 5.35 -10.65 -7.14
N THR A 269 4.07 -10.77 -7.46
CA THR A 269 3.07 -11.54 -6.71
C THR A 269 2.02 -12.09 -7.67
N LYS A 270 1.40 -13.23 -7.31
CA LYS A 270 0.24 -13.77 -8.04
C LYS A 270 -1.08 -13.13 -7.58
N ASP A 271 -1.08 -12.47 -6.43
CA ASP A 271 -2.25 -11.83 -5.83
C ASP A 271 -2.10 -10.31 -5.90
N ASP A 272 -2.90 -9.67 -6.77
CA ASP A 272 -2.98 -8.22 -6.96
C ASP A 272 -3.39 -7.44 -5.71
N TRP A 273 -3.87 -8.11 -4.67
CA TRP A 273 -4.22 -7.49 -3.39
C TRP A 273 -3.18 -7.71 -2.30
N LEU A 274 -2.23 -8.62 -2.50
CA LEU A 274 -1.25 -8.94 -1.47
C LEU A 274 -0.24 -7.79 -1.33
N THR A 275 0.09 -7.50 -0.07
CA THR A 275 1.02 -6.45 0.34
C THR A 275 2.07 -7.00 1.30
N PRO A 276 3.27 -6.37 1.38
CA PRO A 276 4.40 -6.88 2.17
C PRO A 276 4.06 -7.16 3.64
N TRP A 277 3.21 -6.32 4.23
CA TRP A 277 2.81 -6.44 5.63
C TRP A 277 1.73 -7.48 5.90
N HIS A 278 1.23 -8.16 4.86
CA HIS A 278 0.27 -9.27 4.95
C HIS A 278 0.81 -10.58 4.39
N GLY A 279 2.09 -10.64 4.06
CA GLY A 279 2.73 -11.81 3.47
C GLY A 279 4.20 -11.88 3.81
N VAL A 280 4.91 -12.70 3.03
CA VAL A 280 6.34 -12.96 3.20
C VAL A 280 7.03 -12.89 1.85
N ALA A 281 8.27 -12.41 1.85
CA ALA A 281 9.15 -12.61 0.71
C ALA A 281 9.59 -14.09 0.68
N ALA A 282 9.59 -14.67 -0.50
CA ALA A 282 10.16 -15.98 -0.76
C ALA A 282 11.14 -15.88 -1.94
N ASN A 283 12.37 -16.36 -1.74
CA ASN A 283 13.34 -16.55 -2.79
C ASN A 283 13.07 -17.92 -3.44
N VAL A 284 12.53 -17.88 -4.65
CA VAL A 284 12.20 -19.07 -5.44
C VAL A 284 13.12 -19.07 -6.66
N ASN A 285 14.05 -20.03 -6.71
CA ASN A 285 15.02 -20.16 -7.80
C ASN A 285 15.81 -18.87 -8.11
N GLY A 286 16.24 -18.15 -7.07
CA GLY A 286 17.01 -16.92 -7.19
C GLY A 286 16.17 -15.66 -7.46
N GLN A 287 14.85 -15.78 -7.54
CA GLN A 287 13.94 -14.65 -7.70
C GLN A 287 13.06 -14.48 -6.48
N PHE A 288 12.99 -13.24 -5.98
CA PHE A 288 12.08 -12.90 -4.88
C PHE A 288 10.66 -12.66 -5.40
N VAL A 289 9.71 -13.31 -4.75
CA VAL A 289 8.27 -13.10 -4.93
C VAL A 289 7.61 -12.85 -3.58
N LEU A 290 6.50 -12.12 -3.58
CA LEU A 290 5.64 -11.94 -2.43
C LEU A 290 4.52 -12.99 -2.47
N MET A 291 4.34 -13.73 -1.38
CA MET A 291 3.26 -14.73 -1.24
C MET A 291 2.74 -14.80 0.19
N LYS A 292 1.64 -15.53 0.41
CA LYS A 292 1.15 -15.78 1.77
C LYS A 292 2.13 -16.70 2.49
N ASN A 293 2.30 -16.50 3.80
CA ASN A 293 3.16 -17.34 4.62
C ASN A 293 2.80 -18.83 4.53
N ALA A 294 1.50 -19.15 4.53
CA ALA A 294 1.01 -20.53 4.35
C ALA A 294 1.43 -21.14 3.00
N ASP A 295 1.49 -20.35 1.92
CA ASP A 295 1.90 -20.84 0.61
C ASP A 295 3.42 -21.13 0.60
N ALA A 296 4.21 -20.28 1.26
CA ALA A 296 5.65 -20.51 1.41
C ALA A 296 5.94 -21.78 2.22
N GLN A 297 5.15 -22.05 3.27
CA GLN A 297 5.23 -23.27 4.07
C GLN A 297 4.82 -24.51 3.28
N GLN A 298 3.78 -24.42 2.44
CA GLN A 298 3.36 -25.52 1.56
C GLN A 298 4.41 -25.88 0.51
N LEU A 299 5.23 -24.92 0.10
CA LEU A 299 6.38 -25.13 -0.77
C LEU A 299 7.62 -25.63 -0.02
N GLU A 300 7.48 -26.03 1.24
CA GLU A 300 8.57 -26.48 2.12
C GLU A 300 9.69 -25.43 2.21
N GLY A 301 9.33 -24.14 2.17
CA GLY A 301 10.29 -23.05 2.29
C GLY A 301 11.04 -23.10 3.62
N GLU A 302 12.35 -22.93 3.56
CA GLU A 302 13.22 -22.80 4.74
C GLU A 302 13.28 -21.33 5.16
N ILE A 303 13.08 -21.03 6.44
CA ILE A 303 13.24 -19.65 6.95
C ILE A 303 14.73 -19.30 6.92
N VAL A 304 15.05 -18.20 6.24
CA VAL A 304 16.36 -17.57 6.27
C VAL A 304 16.35 -16.48 7.33
N GLU A 305 17.32 -16.53 8.23
CA GLU A 305 17.56 -15.48 9.22
C GLU A 305 18.68 -14.54 8.76
N ILE A 306 18.49 -13.24 9.00
CA ILE A 306 19.53 -12.23 8.82
C ILE A 306 19.76 -11.57 10.18
N ARG A 307 21.00 -11.60 10.67
CA ARG A 307 21.37 -11.09 12.01
C ARG A 307 20.54 -11.70 13.15
N GLY A 308 20.13 -12.97 13.02
CA GLY A 308 19.34 -13.69 14.03
C GLY A 308 17.84 -13.36 14.06
N THR A 309 17.33 -12.68 13.03
CA THR A 309 15.90 -12.39 12.87
C THR A 309 15.36 -13.05 11.61
N PRO A 310 14.20 -13.72 11.63
CA PRO A 310 13.53 -14.24 10.44
C PRO A 310 13.37 -13.16 9.37
N SER A 311 13.83 -13.45 8.15
CA SER A 311 13.89 -12.47 7.06
C SER A 311 12.97 -12.80 5.90
N HIS A 312 13.04 -14.03 5.40
CA HIS A 312 12.28 -14.51 4.24
C HIS A 312 12.33 -16.04 4.18
N TYR A 313 11.58 -16.61 3.25
CA TYR A 313 11.70 -18.03 2.90
C TYR A 313 12.67 -18.25 1.74
N LEU A 314 13.40 -19.36 1.77
CA LEU A 314 14.12 -19.91 0.62
C LEU A 314 13.40 -21.19 0.17
N VAL A 315 12.94 -21.22 -1.07
CA VAL A 315 12.28 -22.38 -1.67
C VAL A 315 13.26 -23.01 -2.65
N LYS A 316 13.75 -24.21 -2.31
CA LYS A 316 14.58 -25.04 -3.20
C LYS A 316 13.65 -26.05 -3.87
N TYR A 317 13.50 -25.98 -5.19
CA TYR A 317 12.95 -27.15 -5.89
C TYR A 317 14.01 -28.26 -5.85
N PRO A 318 13.63 -29.53 -5.67
CA PRO A 318 14.56 -30.62 -5.97
C PRO A 318 14.97 -30.46 -7.43
N ASP A 319 16.27 -30.52 -7.70
CA ASP A 319 16.78 -30.59 -9.07
C ASP A 319 15.95 -31.64 -9.81
N MET A 320 15.27 -31.24 -10.89
CA MET A 320 14.72 -32.21 -11.83
C MET A 320 15.91 -32.91 -12.47
N ALA A 321 16.35 -33.99 -11.84
CA ALA A 321 17.32 -34.94 -12.36
C ALA A 321 16.80 -35.60 -13.64
#